data_AF-A0A845QW40-F1
#
_entry.id   AF-A0A845QW40-F1
#
_cell.length_a   1.000
_cell.length_b   1.000
_cell.length_c   1.000
_cell.angle_alpha   90.00
_cell.angle_beta   90.00
_cell.angle_gamma   90.00
#
_symmetry.space_group_name_H-M   'P 1'
#
loop_
_entity.id
_entity.type
_entity.pdbx_description
1 polymer ?
#
loop_
_entity_poly.entity_id
_entity_poly.type
_entity_poly.pdbx_seq_one_letter_code
_entity_poly.pdbx_strand_id
1 'polypeptide(L)'
;MKKNISFVFTRILYILFGIYTSIVLFIVYKDIDSSFTFKFVVGYAFFAFFMIIYVPFITFYNLRKFKWTEIKKRLIRFISFFILFGTINYGFSYLFRSSDINFYNIFFTALGLSFGISFIDITFLRNKKS
;
A
#
# COMPACT_ATOMS: atom_id res chain seq x y z
N MET A 1 -28.95 8.38 -7.57
CA MET A 1 -27.84 7.50 -7.12
C MET A 1 -26.57 8.33 -6.90
N LYS A 2 -26.20 8.67 -5.66
CA LYS A 2 -24.92 9.35 -5.38
C LYS A 2 -23.77 8.35 -5.64
N LYS A 3 -23.14 8.43 -6.81
CA LYS A 3 -21.90 7.69 -7.10
C LYS A 3 -20.89 8.15 -6.05
N ASN A 4 -20.32 7.24 -5.25
CA ASN A 4 -19.35 7.61 -4.23
C ASN A 4 -18.07 8.11 -4.91
N ILE A 5 -18.01 9.41 -5.19
CA ILE A 5 -16.93 10.11 -5.92
C ILE A 5 -15.55 9.73 -5.36
N SER A 6 -15.45 9.58 -4.04
CA SER A 6 -14.22 9.15 -3.36
C SER A 6 -13.66 7.82 -3.90
N PHE A 7 -14.48 6.78 -4.11
CA PHE A 7 -13.98 5.48 -4.61
C PHE A 7 -13.47 5.57 -6.05
N VAL A 8 -14.16 6.36 -6.88
CA VAL A 8 -13.73 6.59 -8.27
C VAL A 8 -12.40 7.34 -8.29
N PHE A 9 -12.26 8.35 -7.44
CA PHE A 9 -11.02 9.12 -7.29
C PHE A 9 -9.87 8.25 -6.80
N THR A 10 -10.06 7.45 -5.74
CA THR A 10 -9.05 6.49 -5.25
C THR A 10 -8.62 5.53 -6.36
N ARG A 11 -9.56 5.00 -7.14
CA ARG A 11 -9.23 4.10 -8.26
C ARG A 11 -8.38 4.78 -9.34
N ILE A 12 -8.71 6.02 -9.70
CA ILE A 12 -7.92 6.81 -10.67
C ILE A 12 -6.51 7.04 -10.14
N LEU A 13 -6.37 7.45 -8.87
CA LEU A 13 -5.06 7.68 -8.24
C LEU A 13 -4.17 6.43 -8.28
N TYR A 14 -4.72 5.25 -8.03
CA TYR A 14 -3.95 4.01 -8.07
C TYR A 14 -3.56 3.57 -9.49
N ILE A 15 -4.43 3.79 -10.48
CA ILE A 15 -4.06 3.56 -11.89
C ILE A 15 -2.92 4.50 -12.28
N LEU A 16 -3.03 5.78 -11.91
CA LEU A 16 -1.98 6.77 -12.12
C LEU A 16 -0.68 6.35 -11.42
N PHE A 17 -0.76 5.89 -10.18
CA PHE A 17 0.38 5.38 -9.42
C PHE A 17 1.04 4.20 -10.13
N GLY A 18 0.28 3.23 -10.62
CA GLY A 18 0.82 2.12 -11.40
C GLY A 18 1.57 2.58 -12.66
N ILE A 19 0.97 3.50 -13.44
CA ILE A 19 1.58 4.05 -14.65
C ILE A 19 2.89 4.79 -14.32
N TYR A 20 2.88 5.66 -13.32
CA TYR A 20 4.07 6.41 -12.91
C TYR A 20 5.18 5.47 -12.43
N THR A 21 4.85 4.46 -11.61
CA THR A 21 5.81 3.46 -11.14
C THR A 21 6.44 2.71 -12.31
N SER A 22 5.65 2.28 -13.30
CA SER A 22 6.18 1.62 -14.49
C SER A 22 7.14 2.51 -15.29
N ILE A 23 6.81 3.80 -15.46
CA ILE A 23 7.67 4.76 -16.17
C ILE A 23 8.98 4.98 -15.38
N VAL A 24 8.91 5.19 -14.06
CA VAL A 24 10.11 5.39 -13.23
C VAL A 24 11.00 4.14 -13.22
N LEU A 25 10.41 2.95 -13.11
CA LEU A 25 11.19 1.71 -13.20
C LEU A 25 11.89 1.57 -14.55
N PHE A 26 11.21 1.92 -15.64
CA PHE A 26 11.81 1.91 -16.98
C PHE A 26 12.97 2.90 -17.10
N ILE A 27 12.78 4.12 -16.61
CA ILE A 27 13.79 5.18 -16.54
C ILE A 27 15.04 4.70 -15.81
N VAL A 28 14.87 4.16 -14.60
CA VAL A 28 15.98 3.72 -13.73
C VAL A 28 16.68 2.52 -14.34
N TYR A 29 15.93 1.58 -14.93
CA TYR A 29 16.49 0.41 -15.59
C TYR A 29 17.31 0.75 -16.84
N LYS A 30 16.89 1.75 -17.61
CA LYS A 30 17.57 2.20 -18.83
C LYS A 30 18.64 3.27 -18.59
N ASP A 31 18.85 3.71 -17.35
CA ASP A 31 19.81 4.74 -16.96
C ASP A 31 19.71 6.01 -17.81
N ILE A 32 18.48 6.48 -18.04
CA ILE A 32 18.21 7.63 -18.92
C ILE A 32 18.48 8.92 -18.14
N ASP A 33 19.68 9.47 -18.27
CA ASP A 33 20.00 10.75 -17.64
C ASP A 33 19.50 11.95 -18.47
N SER A 34 18.51 12.66 -17.94
CA SER A 34 18.05 13.93 -18.49
C SER A 34 17.43 14.81 -17.41
N SER A 35 17.49 16.14 -17.59
CA SER A 35 16.84 17.09 -16.66
C SER A 35 15.33 16.83 -16.53
N PHE A 36 14.67 16.36 -17.59
CA PHE A 36 13.26 15.99 -17.55
C PHE A 36 13.04 14.73 -16.72
N THR A 37 13.86 13.70 -16.93
CA THR A 37 13.82 12.44 -16.18
C THR A 37 13.94 12.71 -14.67
N PHE A 38 14.92 13.52 -14.26
CA PHE A 38 15.13 13.84 -12.86
C PHE A 38 13.88 14.49 -12.24
N LYS A 39 13.30 15.49 -12.90
CA LYS A 39 12.06 16.14 -12.44
C LYS A 39 10.89 15.16 -12.35
N PHE A 40 10.78 14.23 -13.29
CA PHE A 40 9.73 13.21 -13.29
C PHE A 40 9.87 12.25 -12.10
N VAL A 41 11.07 11.76 -11.81
CA VAL A 41 11.35 10.87 -10.67
C VAL A 41 11.07 11.58 -9.35
N VAL A 42 11.48 12.84 -9.20
CA VAL A 42 11.17 13.66 -8.01
C VAL A 42 9.65 13.85 -7.87
N GLY A 43 8.95 14.15 -8.95
CA GLY A 43 7.48 14.26 -8.96
C GLY A 43 6.80 12.96 -8.52
N TYR A 44 7.27 11.81 -9.02
CA TYR A 44 6.81 10.50 -8.56
C TYR A 44 7.10 10.27 -7.08
N ALA A 45 8.27 10.64 -6.57
CA ALA A 45 8.61 10.49 -5.16
C ALA A 45 7.64 11.26 -4.25
N PHE A 46 7.32 12.52 -4.60
CA PHE A 46 6.28 13.27 -3.90
C PHE A 46 4.90 12.61 -4.00
N PHE A 47 4.52 12.16 -5.20
CA PHE A 47 3.25 11.48 -5.39
C PHE A 47 3.13 10.19 -4.56
N ALA A 48 4.19 9.38 -4.51
CA ALA A 48 4.28 8.18 -3.68
C ALA A 48 4.17 8.52 -2.19
N PHE A 49 4.85 9.58 -1.74
CA PHE A 49 4.75 10.06 -0.37
C PHE A 49 3.30 10.45 -0.01
N PHE A 50 2.62 11.21 -0.87
CA PHE A 50 1.21 11.54 -0.65
C PHE A 50 0.30 10.30 -0.65
N MET A 51 0.58 9.30 -1.48
CA MET A 51 -0.17 8.04 -1.50
C MET A 51 -0.03 7.27 -0.17
N ILE A 52 1.16 7.24 0.43
CA ILE A 52 1.41 6.59 1.73
C ILE A 52 0.52 7.20 2.83
N ILE A 53 0.24 8.51 2.76
CA ILE A 53 -0.61 9.21 3.73
C ILE A 53 -2.10 9.06 3.36
N TYR A 54 -2.43 9.22 2.08
CA TYR A 54 -3.80 9.22 1.57
C TYR A 54 -4.49 7.88 1.78
N VAL A 55 -3.79 6.77 1.54
CA VAL A 55 -4.37 5.42 1.57
C VAL A 55 -4.86 5.04 2.97
N PRO A 56 -4.06 5.16 4.05
CA PRO A 56 -4.55 4.97 5.41
C PRO A 56 -5.69 5.93 5.75
N PHE A 57 -5.57 7.20 5.39
CA PHE A 57 -6.58 8.21 5.69
C PHE A 57 -7.95 7.85 5.10
N ILE A 58 -8.02 7.51 3.81
CA ILE A 58 -9.29 7.15 3.17
C ILE A 58 -9.84 5.82 3.67
N THR A 59 -8.96 4.90 4.02
CA THR A 59 -9.33 3.61 4.62
C THR A 59 -10.01 3.83 5.97
N PHE A 60 -9.41 4.61 6.87
CA PHE A 60 -10.01 4.94 8.17
C PHE A 60 -11.32 5.73 8.01
N TYR A 61 -11.38 6.66 7.05
CA TYR A 61 -12.60 7.41 6.76
C TYR A 61 -13.74 6.49 6.30
N ASN A 62 -13.45 5.52 5.42
CA ASN A 62 -14.44 4.56 4.94
C ASN A 62 -14.80 3.51 5.99
N LEU A 63 -13.85 3.13 6.87
CA LEU A 63 -14.06 2.18 7.96
C LEU A 63 -15.16 2.63 8.93
N ARG A 64 -15.31 3.95 9.15
CA ARG A 64 -16.36 4.53 10.01
C ARG A 64 -17.79 4.20 9.56
N LYS A 65 -17.99 3.76 8.31
CA LYS A 65 -19.30 3.41 7.74
C LYS A 65 -19.74 1.97 8.07
N PHE A 66 -18.86 1.17 8.68
CA PHE A 66 -19.10 -0.25 8.97
C PHE A 66 -19.45 -0.50 10.43
N LYS A 67 -20.11 -1.63 10.72
CA LYS A 67 -20.41 -2.06 12.09
C LYS A 67 -19.14 -2.46 12.82
N TRP A 68 -19.11 -2.23 14.14
CA TRP A 68 -17.96 -2.58 15.00
C TRP A 68 -17.54 -4.05 14.91
N THR A 69 -18.50 -4.97 14.74
CA THR A 69 -18.24 -6.40 14.56
C THR A 69 -17.45 -6.69 13.28
N GLU A 70 -17.75 -6.01 12.18
CA GLU A 70 -17.04 -6.14 10.91
C GLU A 70 -15.63 -5.53 10.99
N ILE A 71 -15.50 -4.40 11.69
CA ILE A 71 -14.20 -3.77 11.97
C ILE A 71 -13.31 -4.73 12.76
N LYS A 72 -13.83 -5.33 13.83
CA LYS A 72 -13.10 -6.34 14.63
C LYS A 72 -12.63 -7.52 13.79
N LYS A 73 -13.50 -8.08 12.93
CA LYS A 73 -13.14 -9.21 12.04
C LYS A 73 -11.96 -8.85 11.13
N ARG A 74 -11.95 -7.63 10.61
CA ARG A 74 -10.86 -7.12 9.74
C ARG A 74 -9.57 -6.86 10.51
N LEU A 75 -9.67 -6.34 11.72
CA LEU A 75 -8.51 -6.14 12.59
C LEU A 75 -7.84 -7.48 12.94
N ILE A 76 -8.63 -8.52 13.24
CA ILE A 76 -8.11 -9.87 13.48
C ILE A 76 -7.40 -10.41 12.23
N ARG A 77 -8.00 -10.22 11.05
CA ARG A 77 -7.38 -10.61 9.77
C ARG A 77 -6.06 -9.86 9.52
N PHE A 78 -6.03 -8.56 9.82
CA PHE A 78 -4.82 -7.73 9.74
C PHE A 78 -3.71 -8.26 10.65
N ILE A 79 -4.02 -8.51 11.93
CA ILE A 79 -3.04 -9.03 12.90
C ILE A 79 -2.53 -10.40 12.47
N SER A 80 -3.42 -11.28 11.99
CA SER A 80 -3.05 -12.61 11.49
C SER A 80 -2.08 -12.52 10.31
N PHE A 81 -2.35 -11.67 9.31
CA PHE A 81 -1.43 -11.46 8.19
C PHE A 81 -0.15 -10.73 8.60
N PHE A 82 -0.20 -9.82 9.56
CA PHE A 82 0.97 -9.11 10.04
C PHE A 82 1.98 -10.08 10.68
N ILE A 83 1.49 -10.98 11.53
CA ILE A 83 2.31 -12.04 12.14
C ILE A 83 2.85 -12.98 11.05
N LEU A 84 1.99 -13.42 10.12
CA LEU A 84 2.38 -14.30 9.03
C LEU A 84 3.52 -13.69 8.19
N PHE A 85 3.33 -12.48 7.66
CA PHE A 85 4.33 -11.83 6.83
C PHE A 85 5.58 -11.45 7.61
N GLY A 86 5.44 -11.05 8.88
CA GLY A 86 6.58 -10.77 9.77
C GLY A 86 7.46 -11.99 9.97
N THR A 87 6.87 -13.14 10.33
CA THR A 87 7.60 -14.40 10.53
C THR A 87 8.25 -14.88 9.24
N ILE A 88 7.55 -14.79 8.10
CA ILE A 88 8.10 -15.13 6.79
C ILE A 88 9.31 -14.23 6.47
N ASN A 89 9.17 -12.91 6.59
CA ASN A 89 10.26 -11.97 6.29
C ASN A 89 11.48 -12.18 7.19
N TYR A 90 11.23 -12.45 8.48
CA TYR A 90 12.28 -12.77 9.44
C TYR A 90 12.99 -14.07 9.07
N GLY A 91 12.24 -15.13 8.74
CA GLY A 91 12.81 -16.41 8.29
C GLY A 91 13.65 -16.26 7.02
N PHE A 92 13.18 -15.52 6.02
CA PHE A 92 13.95 -15.20 4.82
C PHE A 92 15.23 -14.41 5.15
N SER A 93 15.13 -13.40 6.02
CA SER A 93 16.29 -12.60 6.42
C SER A 93 17.33 -13.48 7.12
N TYR A 94 16.90 -14.38 8.01
CA TYR A 94 17.79 -15.30 8.71
C TYR A 94 18.48 -16.30 7.76
N LEU A 95 17.74 -16.88 6.80
CA LEU A 95 18.28 -17.89 5.88
C LEU A 95 19.21 -17.30 4.80
N PHE A 96 18.91 -16.10 4.29
CA PHE A 96 19.62 -15.53 3.14
C PHE A 96 20.53 -14.33 3.50
N ARG A 97 20.38 -13.74 4.69
CA ARG A 97 21.04 -12.49 5.09
C ARG A 97 21.46 -12.57 6.57
N SER A 98 22.40 -13.47 6.86
CA SER A 98 22.77 -13.86 8.23
C SER A 98 23.47 -12.79 9.07
N SER A 99 24.00 -11.71 8.47
CA SER A 99 24.86 -10.76 9.19
C SER A 99 24.18 -9.49 9.71
N ASP A 100 23.00 -9.09 9.20
CA ASP A 100 22.30 -7.87 9.65
C ASP A 100 20.78 -7.97 9.47
N ILE A 101 20.09 -8.45 10.50
CA ILE A 101 18.62 -8.49 10.51
C ILE A 101 18.08 -7.07 10.75
N ASN A 102 17.56 -6.45 9.69
CA ASN A 102 16.92 -5.14 9.80
C ASN A 102 15.44 -5.29 10.21
N PHE A 103 15.20 -5.22 11.52
CA PHE A 103 13.86 -5.29 12.11
C PHE A 103 12.91 -4.20 11.62
N TYR A 104 13.40 -2.99 11.30
CA TYR A 104 12.56 -1.93 10.75
C TYR A 104 11.98 -2.33 9.40
N ASN A 105 12.81 -2.86 8.50
CA ASN A 105 12.34 -3.31 7.18
C ASN A 105 11.33 -4.45 7.30
N ILE A 106 11.58 -5.42 8.18
CA ILE A 106 10.65 -6.52 8.44
C ILE A 106 9.31 -5.98 8.93
N PHE A 107 9.33 -5.07 9.90
CA PHE A 107 8.14 -4.46 10.47
C PHE A 107 7.34 -3.67 9.44
N PHE A 108 7.97 -2.74 8.72
CA PHE A 108 7.27 -1.90 7.73
C PHE A 108 6.76 -2.71 6.54
N THR A 109 7.50 -3.73 6.11
CA THR A 109 7.05 -4.63 5.02
C THR A 109 5.84 -5.44 5.45
N ALA A 110 5.88 -6.06 6.64
CA ALA A 110 4.76 -6.81 7.18
C ALA A 110 3.54 -5.89 7.39
N LEU A 111 3.74 -4.68 7.90
CA LEU A 111 2.69 -3.70 8.15
C LEU A 111 2.02 -3.25 6.84
N GLY A 112 2.81 -2.89 5.83
CA GLY A 112 2.29 -2.46 4.52
C GLY A 112 1.49 -3.56 3.82
N LEU A 113 2.04 -4.78 3.76
CA LEU A 113 1.38 -5.92 3.09
C LEU A 113 0.09 -6.35 3.81
N SER A 114 0.15 -6.52 5.13
CA SER A 114 -1.02 -6.91 5.92
C SER A 114 -2.12 -5.84 5.87
N PHE A 115 -1.75 -4.56 5.90
CA PHE A 115 -2.70 -3.46 5.76
C PHE A 115 -3.36 -3.46 4.38
N GLY A 116 -2.54 -3.54 3.32
CA GLY A 116 -3.03 -3.59 1.94
C GLY A 116 -4.04 -4.71 1.76
N ILE A 117 -3.72 -5.95 2.12
CA ILE A 117 -4.59 -7.11 1.90
C ILE A 117 -5.87 -7.05 2.75
N SER A 118 -5.78 -6.60 4.01
CA SER A 118 -6.91 -6.65 4.95
C SER A 118 -7.95 -5.57 4.72
N PHE A 119 -7.55 -4.47 4.09
CA PHE A 119 -8.40 -3.29 3.89
C PHE A 119 -8.63 -2.92 2.42
N ILE A 120 -8.06 -3.66 1.45
CA ILE A 120 -8.21 -3.36 0.02
C ILE A 120 -9.66 -3.19 -0.41
N ASP A 121 -10.57 -3.96 0.17
CA ASP A 121 -11.98 -3.90 -0.16
C ASP A 121 -12.65 -2.64 0.40
N ILE A 122 -12.25 -2.15 1.57
CA ILE A 122 -12.74 -0.87 2.11
C ILE A 122 -12.20 0.32 1.30
N THR A 123 -10.98 0.19 0.79
CA THR A 123 -10.33 1.25 0.00
C THR A 123 -10.86 1.28 -1.44
N PHE A 124 -11.15 0.14 -2.06
CA PHE A 124 -11.50 0.04 -3.48
C PHE A 124 -12.86 -0.56 -3.83
N LEU A 125 -13.37 -1.51 -3.05
CA LEU A 125 -14.61 -2.23 -3.36
C LEU A 125 -15.80 -1.60 -2.64
N ARG A 126 -16.64 -0.91 -3.40
CA ARG A 126 -17.98 -0.54 -2.94
C ARG A 126 -18.76 -1.84 -2.64
N ASN A 127 -19.01 -2.10 -1.35
CA ASN A 127 -19.88 -3.13 -0.78
C ASN A 127 -20.51 -4.10 -1.80
N LYS A 128 -19.96 -5.30 -1.94
CA LYS A 128 -20.84 -6.48 -2.00
C LYS A 128 -21.13 -6.82 -0.55
N LYS A 129 -22.38 -6.63 -0.12
CA LYS A 129 -22.87 -7.18 1.15
C LYS A 129 -22.42 -8.64 1.21
N SER A 130 -21.58 -8.98 2.17
CA SER A 130 -21.44 -10.36 2.63
C SER A 130 -22.34 -10.55 3.84
#